data_AF-A0A2N3BH23-F1
#
_entry.id   AF-A0A2N3BH23-F1
#
_cell.length_a   1.000
_cell.length_b   1.000
_cell.length_c   1.000
_cell.angle_alpha   90.00
_cell.angle_beta   90.00
_cell.angle_gamma   90.00
#
_symmetry.space_group_name_H-M   'P 1'
#
loop_
_entity.id
_entity.type
_entity.pdbx_description
1 polymer ?
#
loop_
_entity_poly.entity_id
_entity_poly.type
_entity_poly.pdbx_seq_one_letter_code
_entity_poly.pdbx_strand_id
1 'polypeptide(L)'
;MAFEGTMMHFEEKAPSIDKVLFHQLESIGFPKTYDRQTQNYRTVKVVFDDTVSVFENCYKYLRVIRNNFIHVNKAYVPDTPERLSELLGWSNKFIDAVYMRESPFAKRALKIKEVLQIESY
;
A
#
# COMPACT_ATOMS: atom_id res chain seq x y z
N MET A 1 1.85 -10.73 -2.24
CA MET A 1 1.99 -10.04 -3.56
C MET A 1 3.36 -10.36 -4.11
N ALA A 2 3.58 -10.26 -5.43
CA ALA A 2 4.88 -10.54 -6.04
C ALA A 2 6.05 -9.81 -5.36
N PHE A 3 5.85 -8.59 -4.87
CA PHE A 3 6.85 -7.81 -4.12
C PHE A 3 7.42 -8.51 -2.88
N GLU A 4 6.57 -9.18 -2.09
CA GLU A 4 6.96 -9.89 -0.87
C GLU A 4 7.80 -11.12 -1.22
N GLY A 5 7.41 -11.82 -2.27
CA GLY A 5 8.17 -12.96 -2.80
C GLY A 5 9.53 -12.52 -3.33
N THR A 6 9.58 -11.42 -4.10
CA THR A 6 10.84 -10.88 -4.62
C THR A 6 11.82 -10.51 -3.50
N MET A 7 11.35 -9.80 -2.46
CA MET A 7 12.22 -9.39 -1.35
C MET A 7 12.63 -10.57 -0.46
N MET A 8 11.69 -11.43 -0.06
CA MET A 8 11.96 -12.49 0.91
C MET A 8 12.68 -13.70 0.30
N HIS A 9 12.45 -14.02 -0.98
CA HIS A 9 13.00 -15.23 -1.59
C HIS A 9 14.24 -14.95 -2.45
N PHE A 10 14.41 -13.73 -2.95
CA PHE A 10 15.53 -13.39 -3.83
C PHE A 10 16.49 -12.37 -3.22
N GLU A 11 16.29 -11.99 -1.95
CA GLU A 11 17.11 -11.02 -1.21
C GLU A 11 17.32 -9.69 -1.96
N GLU A 12 16.37 -9.33 -2.84
CA GLU A 12 16.48 -8.13 -3.65
C GLU A 12 16.25 -6.89 -2.79
N LYS A 13 17.11 -5.87 -2.98
CA LYS A 13 16.96 -4.59 -2.28
C LYS A 13 15.66 -3.92 -2.70
N ALA A 14 14.93 -3.42 -1.70
CA ALA A 14 13.73 -2.63 -1.93
C ALA A 14 14.02 -1.45 -2.87
N PRO A 15 13.10 -1.11 -3.80
CA PRO A 15 13.30 0.04 -4.67
C PRO A 15 13.40 1.31 -3.83
N SER A 16 14.25 2.24 -4.28
CA SER A 16 14.25 3.59 -3.73
C SER A 16 12.91 4.27 -4.07
N ILE A 17 12.19 4.70 -3.03
CA ILE A 17 10.90 5.39 -3.13
C ILE A 17 11.04 6.76 -2.48
N ASP A 18 10.43 7.77 -3.09
CA ASP A 18 10.44 9.13 -2.54
C ASP A 18 9.62 9.19 -1.24
N LYS A 19 10.19 9.81 -0.20
CA LYS A 19 9.53 10.03 1.10
C LYS A 19 8.27 10.89 0.96
N VAL A 20 8.14 11.68 -0.12
CA VAL A 20 6.91 12.42 -0.45
C VAL A 20 5.69 11.49 -0.53
N LEU A 21 5.82 10.27 -1.04
CA LEU A 21 4.70 9.30 -1.07
C LEU A 21 4.25 8.91 0.34
N PHE A 22 5.18 8.81 1.29
CA PHE A 22 4.83 8.54 2.67
C PHE A 22 4.11 9.73 3.31
N HIS A 23 4.59 10.96 3.09
CA HIS A 23 3.92 12.15 3.64
C HIS A 23 2.53 12.38 3.06
N GLN A 24 2.30 12.04 1.79
CA GLN A 24 0.96 12.01 1.22
C GLN A 24 0.05 11.04 1.99
N LEU A 25 0.52 9.81 2.23
CA LEU A 25 -0.23 8.84 3.04
C LEU A 25 -0.47 9.35 4.47
N GLU A 26 0.52 9.99 5.08
CA GLU A 26 0.41 10.58 6.42
C GLU A 26 -0.70 11.64 6.48
N SER A 27 -0.81 12.50 5.45
CA SER A 27 -1.87 13.51 5.36
C SER A 27 -3.26 12.90 5.13
N ILE A 28 -3.36 11.79 4.39
CA ILE A 28 -4.63 11.09 4.18
C ILE A 28 -4.99 10.31 5.46
N GLY A 29 -4.04 9.66 6.12
CA GLY A 29 -4.26 8.70 7.19
C GLY A 29 -4.84 7.37 6.69
N PHE A 30 -5.02 6.38 7.57
CA PHE A 30 -5.74 5.14 7.23
C PHE A 30 -6.85 4.81 8.24
N PRO A 31 -7.96 4.18 7.81
CA PRO A 31 -9.04 3.80 8.71
C PRO A 31 -8.64 2.57 9.51
N LYS A 32 -8.78 2.65 10.85
CA LYS A 32 -8.64 1.48 11.73
C LYS A 32 -9.96 1.03 12.32
N THR A 33 -10.83 1.94 12.78
CA THR A 33 -12.12 1.63 13.46
C THR A 33 -13.21 2.64 13.09
N TYR A 34 -14.35 2.18 12.55
CA TYR A 34 -15.54 3.03 12.41
C TYR A 34 -16.14 3.25 13.80
N ASP A 35 -16.14 4.48 14.26
CA ASP A 35 -16.77 4.85 15.52
C ASP A 35 -18.25 5.12 15.27
N ARG A 36 -19.11 4.18 15.68
CA ARG A 36 -20.57 4.27 15.52
C ARG A 36 -21.17 5.42 16.34
N GLN A 37 -20.50 5.90 17.39
CA GLN A 37 -21.02 7.00 18.22
C GLN A 37 -20.80 8.34 17.55
N THR A 38 -19.64 8.55 16.93
CA THR A 38 -19.32 9.80 16.22
C THR A 38 -19.63 9.74 14.73
N GLN A 39 -20.12 8.60 14.24
CA GLN A 39 -20.29 8.29 12.81
C GLN A 39 -19.05 8.60 11.98
N ASN A 40 -17.86 8.42 12.56
CA ASN A 40 -16.61 8.86 11.95
C ASN A 40 -15.53 7.79 12.08
N TYR A 41 -14.56 7.78 11.18
CA TYR A 41 -13.42 6.89 11.30
C TYR A 41 -12.45 7.43 12.33
N ARG A 42 -12.02 6.58 13.26
CA ARG A 42 -10.80 6.87 14.02
C ARG A 42 -9.62 6.75 13.07
N THR A 43 -9.09 7.89 12.68
CA THR A 43 -7.83 7.99 11.95
C THR A 43 -6.70 7.57 12.88
N VAL A 44 -5.88 6.64 12.41
CA VAL A 44 -4.63 6.31 13.11
C VAL A 44 -3.52 7.06 12.43
N LYS A 45 -2.69 7.69 13.26
CA LYS A 45 -1.49 8.37 12.77
C LYS A 45 -0.61 7.34 12.07
N VAL A 46 -0.28 7.62 10.81
CA VAL A 46 0.75 6.89 10.08
C VAL A 46 2.08 7.27 10.71
N VAL A 47 2.80 6.29 11.24
CA VAL A 47 4.12 6.52 11.84
C VAL A 47 5.18 6.01 10.89
N PHE A 48 6.16 6.87 10.60
CA PHE A 48 7.34 6.49 9.85
C PHE A 48 8.29 5.74 10.77
N ASP A 49 8.71 4.56 10.35
CA ASP A 49 9.71 3.77 11.02
C ASP A 49 11.07 4.04 10.35
N ASP A 50 11.96 4.73 11.07
CA ASP A 50 13.30 5.08 10.58
C ASP A 50 14.24 3.85 10.49
N THR A 51 13.84 2.69 11.00
CA THR A 51 14.63 1.45 10.91
C THR A 51 14.45 0.71 9.59
N VAL A 52 13.45 1.07 8.79
CA VAL A 52 13.12 0.41 7.53
C VAL A 52 13.07 1.39 6.37
N SER A 53 13.11 0.87 5.15
CA SER A 53 13.08 1.70 3.94
C SER A 53 11.74 2.43 3.76
N VAL A 54 11.73 3.50 2.96
CA VAL A 54 10.49 4.20 2.56
C VAL A 54 9.53 3.23 1.85
N PHE A 55 10.07 2.31 1.04
CA PHE A 55 9.28 1.26 0.40
C PHE A 55 8.56 0.40 1.43
N GLU A 56 9.25 -0.10 2.46
CA GLU A 56 8.66 -0.98 3.47
C GLU A 56 7.61 -0.26 4.30
N ASN A 57 7.89 1.00 4.67
CA ASN A 57 6.92 1.89 5.31
C ASN A 57 5.63 1.98 4.47
N CYS A 58 5.73 2.36 3.19
CA CYS A 58 4.57 2.46 2.30
C CYS A 58 3.89 1.11 2.05
N TYR A 59 4.65 0.03 1.85
CA TYR A 59 4.14 -1.30 1.53
C TYR A 59 3.29 -1.87 2.67
N LYS A 60 3.70 -1.66 3.93
CA LYS A 60 2.91 -2.05 5.10
C LYS A 60 1.50 -1.45 5.06
N TYR A 61 1.38 -0.16 4.74
CA TYR A 61 0.07 0.50 4.70
C TYR A 61 -0.71 0.17 3.43
N LEU A 62 -0.05 -0.06 2.29
CA LEU A 62 -0.71 -0.61 1.10
C LEU A 62 -1.41 -1.95 1.42
N ARG A 63 -0.79 -2.82 2.23
CA ARG A 63 -1.44 -4.08 2.68
C ARG A 63 -2.68 -3.83 3.51
N VAL A 64 -2.65 -2.86 4.43
CA VAL A 64 -3.79 -2.50 5.28
C VAL A 64 -4.93 -1.97 4.43
N ILE A 65 -4.64 -1.01 3.56
CA ILE A 65 -5.55 -0.44 2.56
C ILE A 65 -6.20 -1.58 1.75
N ARG A 66 -5.40 -2.39 1.05
CA ARG A 66 -5.90 -3.52 0.26
C ARG A 66 -6.77 -4.47 1.07
N ASN A 67 -6.35 -4.85 2.28
CA ASN A 67 -7.14 -5.75 3.12
C ASN A 67 -8.48 -5.14 3.53
N ASN A 68 -8.53 -3.82 3.79
CA ASN A 68 -9.78 -3.11 4.04
C ASN A 68 -10.69 -3.11 2.80
N PHE A 69 -10.13 -2.95 1.60
CA PHE A 69 -10.88 -2.98 0.33
C PHE A 69 -11.39 -4.39 -0.03
N ILE A 70 -10.50 -5.37 -0.13
CA ILE A 70 -10.81 -6.74 -0.59
C ILE A 70 -11.75 -7.44 0.37
N HIS A 71 -11.52 -7.29 1.68
CA HIS A 71 -12.31 -8.02 2.65
C HIS A 71 -13.59 -7.32 3.08
N VAL A 72 -13.90 -6.12 2.54
CA VAL A 72 -15.02 -5.24 2.97
C VAL A 72 -15.31 -5.50 4.43
N ASN A 73 -14.27 -5.29 5.25
CA ASN A 73 -14.10 -6.00 6.52
C ASN A 73 -15.46 -6.03 7.23
N LYS A 74 -15.99 -7.23 7.51
CA LYS A 74 -17.39 -7.56 7.92
C LYS A 74 -17.96 -6.74 9.11
N ALA A 75 -17.29 -5.68 9.56
CA ALA A 75 -17.64 -4.80 10.65
C ALA A 75 -17.56 -3.29 10.33
N TYR A 76 -17.29 -2.86 9.09
CA TYR A 76 -16.96 -1.46 8.81
C TYR A 76 -17.85 -0.86 7.72
N VAL A 77 -18.47 0.28 8.03
CA VAL A 77 -19.06 1.17 7.04
C VAL A 77 -17.97 1.51 5.99
N PRO A 78 -18.29 1.64 4.70
CA PRO A 78 -17.34 2.09 3.67
C PRO A 78 -16.91 3.54 3.91
N ASP A 79 -15.59 3.82 3.74
CA ASP A 79 -15.03 5.18 3.78
C ASP A 79 -15.87 6.13 2.90
N THR A 80 -15.82 7.44 3.20
CA THR A 80 -16.41 8.46 2.32
C THR A 80 -15.83 8.31 0.91
N PRO A 81 -16.63 8.43 -0.17
CA PRO A 81 -16.17 8.27 -1.56
C PRO A 81 -14.92 9.09 -1.90
N GLU A 82 -14.79 10.29 -1.34
CA GLU A 82 -13.68 11.22 -1.57
C GLU A 82 -12.37 10.63 -1.04
N ARG A 83 -12.37 10.27 0.25
CA ARG A 83 -11.23 9.63 0.92
C ARG A 83 -10.85 8.29 0.30
N LEU A 84 -11.85 7.53 -0.13
CA LEU A 84 -11.66 6.29 -0.86
C LEU A 84 -10.86 6.54 -2.15
N SER A 85 -11.24 7.57 -2.91
CA SER A 85 -10.56 8.00 -4.13
C SER A 85 -9.11 8.42 -3.84
N GLU A 86 -8.86 9.15 -2.75
CA GLU A 86 -7.51 9.54 -2.33
C GLU A 86 -6.62 8.33 -1.99
N LEU A 87 -7.14 7.35 -1.25
CA LEU A 87 -6.41 6.13 -0.89
C LEU A 87 -6.10 5.25 -2.11
N LEU A 88 -7.04 5.13 -3.04
CA LEU A 88 -6.84 4.40 -4.30
C LEU A 88 -5.84 5.13 -5.20
N GLY A 89 -5.95 6.46 -5.31
CA GLY A 89 -5.02 7.30 -6.06
C GLY A 89 -3.60 7.23 -5.49
N TRP A 90 -3.45 7.24 -4.17
CA TRP A 90 -2.17 7.01 -3.51
C TRP A 90 -1.62 5.62 -3.79
N SER A 91 -2.47 4.58 -3.70
CA SER A 91 -2.06 3.19 -3.94
C SER A 91 -1.52 3.01 -5.35
N ASN A 92 -2.19 3.59 -6.35
CA ASN A 92 -1.73 3.59 -7.74
C ASN A 92 -0.38 4.30 -7.88
N LYS A 93 -0.22 5.51 -7.31
CA LYS A 93 1.06 6.23 -7.36
C LYS A 93 2.21 5.44 -6.73
N PHE A 94 1.96 4.74 -5.63
CA PHE A 94 2.97 3.89 -5.01
C PHE A 94 3.32 2.68 -5.88
N ILE A 95 2.31 2.00 -6.44
CA ILE A 95 2.50 0.87 -7.37
C ILE A 95 3.29 1.32 -8.61
N ASP A 96 2.94 2.48 -9.18
CA ASP A 96 3.65 3.08 -10.31
C ASP A 96 5.09 3.44 -9.93
N ALA A 97 5.33 4.04 -8.77
CA ALA A 97 6.68 4.35 -8.31
C ALA A 97 7.55 3.10 -8.15
N VAL A 98 6.94 1.96 -7.83
CA VAL A 98 7.61 0.67 -7.73
C VAL A 98 7.87 0.05 -9.11
N TYR A 99 6.90 0.12 -10.04
CA TYR A 99 6.98 -0.55 -11.35
C TYR A 99 7.55 0.29 -12.50
N MET A 100 7.26 1.59 -12.57
CA MET A 100 7.66 2.47 -13.69
C MET A 100 9.15 2.83 -13.71
N ARG A 101 9.91 2.56 -12.65
CA ARG A 101 11.35 2.91 -12.59
C ARG A 101 12.28 2.02 -13.45
N GLU A 102 11.77 1.17 -14.34
CA GLU A 102 12.53 0.11 -15.04
C GLU A 102 13.49 -0.68 -14.13
N SER A 103 13.19 -0.71 -12.83
CA SER A 103 14.12 -1.25 -11.85
C SER A 103 14.23 -2.77 -12.06
N PRO A 104 15.42 -3.37 -11.82
CA PRO A 104 15.57 -4.82 -11.84
C PRO A 104 14.50 -5.54 -11.01
N PHE A 105 14.10 -4.93 -9.89
CA PHE A 105 13.02 -5.36 -9.01
C PHE A 105 11.66 -5.38 -9.71
N ALA A 106 11.28 -4.31 -10.41
CA ALA A 106 10.04 -4.24 -11.17
C ALA A 106 9.96 -5.32 -12.24
N LYS A 107 11.03 -5.50 -13.02
CA LYS A 107 11.14 -6.52 -14.07
C LYS A 107 10.99 -7.94 -13.48
N ARG A 108 11.63 -8.21 -12.33
CA ARG A 108 11.52 -9.50 -11.62
C ARG A 108 10.12 -9.74 -11.08
N ALA A 109 9.53 -8.74 -10.41
CA ALA A 109 8.19 -8.84 -9.85
C ALA A 109 7.13 -9.08 -10.95
N LEU A 110 7.29 -8.46 -12.13
CA LEU A 110 6.46 -8.73 -13.30
C LEU A 110 6.65 -10.16 -13.81
N LYS A 111 7.89 -10.63 -13.95
CA LYS A 111 8.18 -12.01 -14.35
C LYS A 111 7.61 -13.05 -13.38
N ILE A 112 7.66 -12.78 -12.07
CA ILE A 112 7.05 -13.63 -11.05
C ILE A 112 5.53 -13.65 -11.21
N LYS A 113 4.89 -12.49 -11.44
CA LYS A 113 3.44 -12.44 -11.71
C LYS A 113 3.07 -13.27 -12.95
N GLU A 114 3.84 -13.12 -14.02
CA GLU A 114 3.64 -13.84 -15.29
C GLU A 114 3.77 -15.36 -15.09
N VAL A 115 4.85 -15.82 -14.45
CA VAL A 115 5.08 -17.25 -14.18
C VAL A 115 4.00 -17.85 -13.28
N LEU A 116 3.53 -17.08 -12.29
CA LEU A 116 2.53 -17.54 -11.33
C LEU A 116 1.08 -17.32 -11.79
N GLN A 117 0.86 -16.77 -13.00
CA GLN A 117 -0.46 -16.42 -13.53
C GLN A 117 -1.30 -15.58 -12.57
N ILE A 118 -0.65 -14.70 -11.79
CA ILE A 118 -1.36 -13.81 -10.86
C ILE A 118 -1.95 -12.66 -11.68
N GLU A 119 -3.27 -12.65 -11.85
CA GLU A 119 -4.00 -11.58 -12.56
C GLU A 119 -3.69 -10.20 -11.96
N SER A 120 -3.61 -9.20 -12.85
CA SER A 120 -3.49 -7.80 -12.46
C SER A 120 -4.91 -7.26 -12.24
N TYR A 121 -5.28 -6.99 -10.99
CA TYR A 121 -6.51 -6.26 -10.64
C TYR A 121 -6.23 -4.76 -10.56
#